data_AF-A0A7Y9B0E0-F1
#
_entry.id   AF-A0A7Y9B0E0-F1
#
_cell.length_a   1.000
_cell.length_b   1.000
_cell.length_c   1.000
_cell.angle_alpha   90.00
_cell.angle_beta   90.00
_cell.angle_gamma   90.00
#
_symmetry.space_group_name_H-M   'P 1'
#
loop_
_entity.id
_entity.type
_entity.pdbx_description
1 polymer ?
#
loop_
_entity_poly.entity_id
_entity_poly.type
_entity_poly.pdbx_seq_one_letter_code
_entity_poly.pdbx_strand_id
1 'polypeptide(L)'
;MTDLEKLKDISIVDYARQIGFTPIKAGRYYSLKEHDSVRIDPSRNVFFRNSTGEKGSIIDFVMAMRGISLGAAIKELNGNLGSLEIIEKREMNYPDKDKPTSLQLPNKASSMKNVFAYLVKTRCISQKLVQELVDRDMLYQDDINNCVFVSRNEENVAVFATIRGTNTYKRWVGDVSGCDYSHSFFIDNGADKLVVAESVIDALSFMDVMNQRGNNHLNYNYLALSGTGKAKEAIEYHLEKEKYGEVLLALDSDNGGKRMTAEMVSHINEIKPEINVSDYNPEIYKDWNEALVAVKQTKKERIKERDAEI
;
A
#
# COMPACT_ATOMS: atom_id res chain seq x y z
N MET A 1 5.28 1.79 -45.61
CA MET A 1 5.74 2.39 -44.34
C MET A 1 4.55 2.50 -43.43
N THR A 2 4.53 1.72 -42.35
CA THR A 2 3.52 1.84 -41.31
C THR A 2 3.72 3.18 -40.61
N ASP A 3 2.68 4.00 -40.55
CA ASP A 3 2.72 5.28 -39.85
C ASP A 3 2.50 5.03 -38.36
N LEU A 4 3.59 4.92 -37.58
CA LEU A 4 3.53 4.65 -36.14
C LEU A 4 2.71 5.70 -35.38
N GLU A 5 2.62 6.93 -35.88
CA GLU A 5 1.83 7.98 -35.24
C GLU A 5 0.33 7.68 -35.33
N LYS A 6 -0.15 7.13 -36.45
CA LYS A 6 -1.58 6.74 -36.60
C LYS A 6 -1.99 5.61 -35.67
N LEU A 7 -1.07 4.73 -35.29
CA LEU A 7 -1.36 3.67 -34.34
C LEU A 7 -1.61 4.23 -32.94
N LYS A 8 -0.94 5.32 -32.55
CA LYS A 8 -1.08 5.93 -31.22
C LYS A 8 -2.46 6.55 -30.97
N ASP A 9 -3.26 6.74 -32.02
CA ASP A 9 -4.64 7.23 -31.92
C ASP A 9 -5.64 6.12 -31.51
N ILE A 10 -5.22 4.84 -31.54
CA ILE A 10 -6.07 3.72 -31.12
C ILE A 10 -6.31 3.82 -29.61
N SER A 11 -7.57 3.99 -29.22
CA SER A 11 -8.01 4.06 -27.82
C SER A 11 -7.60 2.79 -27.05
N ILE A 12 -6.77 2.96 -26.02
CA ILE A 12 -6.35 1.87 -25.13
C ILE A 12 -7.56 1.25 -24.41
N VAL A 13 -8.55 2.06 -24.04
CA VAL A 13 -9.75 1.59 -23.35
C VAL A 13 -10.57 0.68 -24.27
N ASP A 14 -10.73 1.06 -25.55
CA ASP A 14 -11.53 0.28 -26.50
C ASP A 14 -10.81 -0.98 -26.94
N TYR A 15 -9.50 -0.88 -27.20
CA TYR A 15 -8.68 -2.05 -27.47
C TYR A 15 -8.68 -3.04 -26.29
N ALA A 16 -8.59 -2.55 -25.05
CA ALA A 16 -8.69 -3.40 -23.86
C ALA A 16 -10.02 -4.19 -23.82
N ARG A 17 -11.15 -3.56 -24.19
CA ARG A 17 -12.44 -4.26 -24.32
C ARG A 17 -12.42 -5.30 -25.43
N GLN A 18 -11.84 -4.97 -26.59
CA GLN A 18 -11.76 -5.88 -27.73
C GLN A 18 -10.98 -7.16 -27.41
N ILE A 19 -9.95 -7.06 -26.57
CA ILE A 19 -9.16 -8.22 -26.13
C ILE A 19 -9.73 -8.91 -24.88
N GLY A 20 -10.93 -8.52 -24.45
CA GLY A 20 -11.69 -9.20 -23.41
C GLY A 20 -11.40 -8.73 -21.98
N PHE A 21 -10.72 -7.60 -21.79
CA PHE A 21 -10.61 -6.97 -20.48
C PHE A 21 -11.85 -6.12 -20.15
N THR A 22 -12.02 -5.86 -18.85
CA THR A 22 -13.13 -5.08 -18.34
C THR A 22 -12.63 -3.75 -17.76
N PRO A 23 -12.63 -2.65 -18.54
CA PRO A 23 -12.29 -1.34 -18.00
C PRO A 23 -13.30 -0.83 -16.97
N ILE A 24 -12.83 -0.50 -15.78
CA ILE A 24 -13.61 0.07 -14.67
C ILE A 24 -13.14 1.51 -14.43
N LYS A 25 -14.07 2.46 -14.36
CA LYS A 25 -13.74 3.87 -14.15
C LYS A 25 -13.17 4.10 -12.74
N ALA A 26 -12.01 4.76 -12.65
CA ALA A 26 -11.30 5.10 -11.42
C ALA A 26 -10.91 6.58 -11.45
N GLY A 27 -11.87 7.45 -11.10
CA GLY A 27 -11.71 8.91 -11.21
C GLY A 27 -11.57 9.35 -12.67
N ARG A 28 -10.45 10.00 -13.00
CA ARG A 28 -10.10 10.39 -14.38
C ARG A 28 -9.50 9.26 -15.23
N TYR A 29 -9.13 8.14 -14.60
CA TYR A 29 -8.50 7.00 -15.25
C TYR A 29 -9.49 5.85 -15.41
N TYR A 30 -9.09 4.83 -16.18
CA TYR A 30 -9.67 3.50 -16.14
C TYR A 30 -8.68 2.52 -15.50
N SER A 31 -9.17 1.63 -14.64
CA SER A 31 -8.48 0.40 -14.24
C SER A 31 -9.01 -0.76 -15.08
N LEU A 32 -8.36 -1.93 -15.05
CA LEU A 32 -8.93 -3.17 -15.57
C LEU A 32 -9.36 -4.05 -14.39
N LYS A 33 -10.48 -4.75 -14.50
CA LYS A 33 -10.95 -5.69 -13.46
C LYS A 33 -9.93 -6.82 -13.24
N GLU A 34 -9.32 -7.27 -14.32
CA GLU A 34 -8.37 -8.38 -14.36
C GLU A 34 -6.95 -7.96 -13.94
N HIS A 35 -6.67 -6.65 -14.05
CA HIS A 35 -5.38 -6.01 -13.74
C HIS A 35 -5.59 -4.69 -12.98
N ASP A 36 -5.77 -4.81 -11.67
CA ASP A 36 -6.03 -3.71 -10.73
C ASP A 36 -4.90 -2.66 -10.63
N SER A 37 -3.68 -3.04 -11.01
CA SER A 37 -2.48 -2.20 -11.07
C SER A 37 -2.39 -1.37 -12.35
N VAL A 38 -3.21 -1.67 -13.36
CA VAL A 38 -3.24 -0.91 -14.62
C VAL A 38 -4.07 0.35 -14.45
N ARG A 39 -3.55 1.47 -14.93
CA ARG A 39 -4.23 2.76 -15.03
C ARG A 39 -4.11 3.25 -16.46
N ILE A 40 -5.24 3.52 -17.10
CA ILE A 40 -5.33 4.05 -18.46
C ILE A 40 -5.82 5.49 -18.35
N ASP A 41 -5.05 6.43 -18.91
CA ASP A 41 -5.46 7.81 -19.08
C ASP A 41 -6.12 7.97 -20.45
N PRO A 42 -7.47 8.05 -20.53
CA PRO A 42 -8.16 8.14 -21.81
C PRO A 42 -7.91 9.49 -22.51
N SER A 43 -7.56 10.55 -21.76
CA SER A 43 -7.34 11.88 -22.33
C SER A 43 -5.98 11.98 -23.05
N ARG A 44 -4.98 11.28 -22.52
CA ARG A 44 -3.63 11.24 -23.08
C ARG A 44 -3.36 9.98 -23.91
N ASN A 45 -4.31 9.05 -23.95
CA ASN A 45 -4.21 7.73 -24.54
C ASN A 45 -2.93 6.97 -24.17
N VAL A 46 -2.62 6.94 -22.87
CA VAL A 46 -1.47 6.23 -22.32
C VAL A 46 -1.88 5.32 -21.17
N PHE A 47 -1.13 4.24 -20.96
CA PHE A 47 -1.30 3.38 -19.80
C PHE A 47 -0.08 3.44 -18.88
N PHE A 48 -0.30 3.05 -17.63
CA PHE A 48 0.69 2.84 -16.60
C PHE A 48 0.31 1.58 -15.83
N ARG A 49 1.27 0.69 -15.56
CA ARG A 49 1.10 -0.48 -14.72
C ARG A 49 1.95 -0.32 -13.47
N ASN A 50 1.29 -0.05 -12.36
CA ASN A 50 1.98 0.31 -11.12
C ASN A 50 2.81 -0.84 -10.54
N SER A 51 2.44 -2.09 -10.79
CA SER A 51 3.14 -3.25 -10.24
C SER A 51 4.48 -3.55 -10.93
N THR A 52 4.63 -3.22 -12.21
CA THR A 52 5.83 -3.54 -13.01
C THR A 52 6.56 -2.30 -13.55
N GLY A 53 5.96 -1.12 -13.41
CA GLY A 53 6.51 0.15 -13.92
C GLY A 53 6.35 0.36 -15.43
N GLU A 54 5.77 -0.61 -16.14
CA GLU A 54 5.48 -0.51 -17.58
C GLU A 54 4.52 0.64 -17.84
N LYS A 55 4.79 1.44 -18.88
CA LYS A 55 3.97 2.59 -19.25
C LYS A 55 4.20 2.96 -20.71
N GLY A 56 3.22 3.62 -21.32
CA GLY A 56 3.38 4.15 -22.66
C GLY A 56 2.09 4.22 -23.45
N SER A 57 2.24 4.17 -24.76
CA SER A 57 1.16 4.20 -25.74
C SER A 57 0.41 2.87 -25.82
N ILE A 58 -0.56 2.78 -26.73
CA ILE A 58 -1.24 1.54 -27.08
C ILE A 58 -0.28 0.41 -27.51
N ILE A 59 0.82 0.73 -28.18
CA ILE A 59 1.81 -0.29 -28.59
C ILE A 59 2.44 -0.92 -27.34
N ASP A 60 2.86 -0.08 -26.41
CA ASP A 60 3.44 -0.50 -25.14
C ASP A 60 2.42 -1.29 -24.30
N PHE A 61 1.14 -0.89 -24.35
CA PHE A 61 0.05 -1.60 -23.68
C PHE A 61 -0.14 -3.01 -24.25
N VAL A 62 -0.16 -3.17 -25.58
CA VAL A 62 -0.28 -4.48 -26.23
C VAL A 62 0.90 -5.38 -25.87
N MET A 63 2.11 -4.84 -25.94
CA MET A 63 3.32 -5.58 -25.55
C MET A 63 3.24 -6.05 -24.10
N ALA A 64 2.84 -5.17 -23.18
CA ALA A 64 2.75 -5.47 -21.76
C ALA A 64 1.63 -6.48 -21.43
N MET A 65 0.45 -6.34 -22.03
CA MET A 65 -0.70 -7.20 -21.72
C MET A 65 -0.62 -8.56 -22.43
N ARG A 66 0.00 -8.65 -23.61
CA ARG A 66 0.10 -9.89 -24.38
C ARG A 66 1.47 -10.56 -24.33
N GLY A 67 2.51 -9.91 -23.80
CA GLY A 67 3.86 -10.46 -23.75
C GLY A 67 4.51 -10.64 -25.13
N ILE A 68 4.16 -9.80 -26.11
CA ILE A 68 4.65 -9.92 -27.50
C ILE A 68 5.66 -8.83 -27.86
N SER A 69 6.46 -9.06 -28.90
CA SER A 69 7.47 -8.11 -29.37
C SER A 69 6.85 -6.88 -30.03
N LEU A 70 7.60 -5.78 -30.12
CA LEU A 70 7.19 -4.55 -30.80
C LEU A 70 6.67 -4.81 -32.23
N GLY A 71 7.37 -5.63 -33.01
CA GLY A 71 6.95 -5.96 -34.37
C GLY A 71 5.63 -6.72 -34.41
N ALA A 72 5.40 -7.62 -33.46
CA ALA A 72 4.14 -8.36 -33.33
C ALA A 72 2.99 -7.44 -32.89
N ALA A 73 3.22 -6.55 -31.92
CA ALA A 73 2.25 -5.56 -31.47
C ALA A 73 1.86 -4.59 -32.58
N ILE A 74 2.82 -4.07 -33.34
CA ILE A 74 2.55 -3.22 -34.51
C ILE A 74 1.76 -3.99 -35.56
N LYS A 75 2.12 -5.23 -35.86
CA LYS A 75 1.39 -6.06 -36.84
C LYS A 75 -0.06 -6.31 -36.40
N GLU A 76 -0.27 -6.59 -35.12
CA GLU A 76 -1.60 -6.80 -34.55
C GLU A 76 -2.46 -5.52 -34.62
N LEU A 77 -1.92 -4.38 -34.18
CA LEU A 77 -2.64 -3.12 -34.23
C LEU A 77 -2.98 -2.69 -35.66
N ASN A 78 -2.09 -2.96 -36.63
CA ASN A 78 -2.39 -2.73 -38.05
C ASN A 78 -3.43 -3.69 -38.63
N GLY A 79 -3.42 -4.95 -38.20
CA GLY A 79 -4.41 -5.94 -38.64
C GLY A 79 -5.84 -5.63 -38.16
N ASN A 80 -5.95 -4.87 -37.08
CA ASN A 80 -7.22 -4.48 -36.44
C ASN A 80 -7.63 -3.03 -36.74
N LEU A 81 -6.93 -2.34 -37.64
CA LEU A 81 -7.32 -1.00 -38.10
C LEU A 81 -8.62 -1.11 -38.93
N GLY A 82 -9.77 -1.05 -38.26
CA GLY A 82 -11.09 -0.99 -38.90
C GLY A 82 -12.03 -2.18 -38.69
N SER A 83 -11.68 -3.18 -37.87
CA SER A 83 -12.57 -4.31 -37.57
C SER A 83 -13.05 -4.28 -36.11
N LEU A 84 -14.37 -4.20 -35.91
CA LEU A 84 -15.05 -4.39 -34.62
C LEU A 84 -15.19 -5.87 -34.22
N GLU A 85 -14.40 -6.76 -34.83
CA GLU A 85 -14.46 -8.19 -34.56
C GLU A 85 -13.71 -8.51 -33.27
N ILE A 86 -14.38 -9.24 -32.38
CA ILE A 86 -13.79 -9.76 -31.14
C ILE A 86 -12.60 -10.63 -31.54
N ILE A 87 -11.40 -10.24 -31.13
CA ILE A 87 -10.21 -11.06 -31.35
C ILE A 87 -10.43 -12.33 -30.52
N GLU A 88 -10.55 -13.48 -31.20
CA GLU A 88 -10.70 -14.78 -30.55
C GLU A 88 -9.68 -14.88 -29.41
N LYS A 89 -10.17 -15.30 -28.23
CA LYS A 89 -9.35 -15.64 -27.06
C LYS A 89 -8.38 -16.77 -27.45
N ARG A 90 -7.29 -16.45 -28.14
CA ARG A 90 -6.09 -17.28 -28.08
C ARG A 90 -5.71 -17.32 -26.61
N GLU A 91 -5.51 -18.52 -26.08
CA GLU A 91 -5.01 -18.75 -24.72
C GLU A 91 -3.85 -17.78 -24.49
N MET A 92 -4.14 -16.74 -23.73
CA MET A 92 -3.14 -15.76 -23.35
C MET A 92 -2.30 -16.49 -22.32
N ASN A 93 -1.12 -16.95 -22.75
CA ASN A 93 -0.02 -17.25 -21.84
C ASN A 93 0.37 -15.92 -21.19
N TYR A 94 -0.43 -15.48 -20.24
CA TYR A 94 -0.06 -14.42 -19.34
C TYR A 94 1.19 -14.89 -18.62
N PRO A 95 2.25 -14.07 -18.52
CA PRO A 95 3.33 -14.36 -17.60
C PRO A 95 2.67 -14.61 -16.24
N ASP A 96 2.94 -15.81 -15.75
CA ASP A 96 2.36 -16.39 -14.55
C ASP A 96 2.34 -15.36 -13.43
N LYS A 97 1.17 -15.16 -12.79
CA LYS A 97 1.07 -14.36 -11.56
C LYS A 97 1.91 -14.99 -10.43
N ASP A 98 2.34 -16.24 -10.62
CA ASP A 98 2.99 -17.07 -9.61
C ASP A 98 4.52 -17.12 -9.74
N LYS A 99 5.16 -16.27 -10.55
CA LYS A 99 6.60 -16.01 -10.39
C LYS A 99 6.78 -14.84 -9.43
N PRO A 100 7.19 -15.07 -8.17
CA PRO A 100 7.68 -13.98 -7.34
C PRO A 100 8.86 -13.37 -8.08
N THR A 101 8.66 -12.20 -8.67
CA THR A 101 9.78 -11.32 -8.97
C THR A 101 10.31 -10.98 -7.60
N SER A 102 11.49 -11.49 -7.25
CA SER A 102 12.13 -11.25 -5.96
C SER A 102 11.97 -9.78 -5.57
N LEU A 103 11.45 -9.50 -4.36
CA LEU A 103 11.18 -8.14 -3.89
C LEU A 103 12.38 -7.23 -4.17
N GLN A 104 12.17 -6.18 -4.97
CA GLN A 104 13.24 -5.25 -5.35
C GLN A 104 13.22 -4.01 -4.46
N LEU A 105 13.92 -4.07 -3.33
CA LEU A 105 14.02 -2.92 -2.43
C LEU A 105 14.71 -1.73 -3.09
N PRO A 106 14.21 -0.50 -2.91
CA PRO A 106 14.92 0.72 -3.29
C PRO A 106 16.32 0.81 -2.67
N ASN A 107 17.22 1.53 -3.33
CA ASN A 107 18.53 1.83 -2.79
C ASN A 107 18.40 2.66 -1.49
N LYS A 108 19.24 2.34 -0.51
CA LYS A 108 19.36 3.12 0.73
C LYS A 108 20.18 4.39 0.47
N ALA A 109 19.63 5.54 0.83
CA ALA A 109 20.39 6.78 0.87
C ALA A 109 21.43 6.77 2.00
N SER A 110 22.46 7.60 1.89
CA SER A 110 23.48 7.77 2.94
C SER A 110 22.98 8.55 4.17
N SER A 111 21.78 9.12 4.11
CA SER A 111 21.22 10.01 5.13
C SER A 111 19.77 9.65 5.43
N MET A 112 19.37 9.82 6.69
CA MET A 112 18.00 9.60 7.18
C MET A 112 17.25 10.92 7.49
N LYS A 113 17.86 12.07 7.17
CA LYS A 113 17.38 13.40 7.62
C LYS A 113 15.93 13.69 7.24
N ASN A 114 15.52 13.36 6.02
CA ASN A 114 14.16 13.63 5.54
C ASN A 114 13.15 12.70 6.18
N VAL A 115 13.49 11.42 6.38
CA VAL A 115 12.67 10.46 7.10
C VAL A 115 12.45 10.91 8.54
N PHE A 116 13.51 11.29 9.28
CA PHE A 116 13.36 11.81 10.64
C PHE A 116 12.59 13.13 10.69
N ALA A 117 12.86 14.06 9.78
CA ALA A 117 12.10 15.31 9.71
C ALA A 117 10.61 15.04 9.50
N TYR A 118 10.27 14.17 8.55
CA TYR A 118 8.89 13.83 8.25
C TYR A 118 8.21 13.07 9.39
N LEU A 119 8.77 11.95 9.85
CA LEU A 119 8.13 11.12 10.87
C LEU A 119 8.07 11.82 12.24
N VAL A 120 9.14 12.51 12.64
CA VAL A 120 9.20 13.15 13.96
C VAL A 120 8.57 14.53 13.97
N LYS A 121 8.86 15.38 12.99
CA LYS A 121 8.38 16.78 13.02
C LYS A 121 7.01 16.93 12.41
N THR A 122 6.72 16.23 11.31
CA THR A 122 5.41 16.32 10.64
C THR A 122 4.42 15.33 11.25
N ARG A 123 4.79 14.05 11.36
CA ARG A 123 3.88 12.99 11.85
C ARG A 123 3.87 12.83 13.36
N CYS A 124 4.72 13.59 14.07
CA CYS A 124 4.78 13.64 15.53
C CYS A 124 5.13 12.32 16.23
N ILE A 125 5.61 11.32 15.47
CA ILE A 125 6.08 10.03 16.00
C ILE A 125 7.37 10.26 16.77
N SER A 126 7.49 9.69 17.97
CA SER A 126 8.66 9.89 18.81
C SER A 126 9.95 9.44 18.11
N GLN A 127 11.02 10.22 18.27
CA GLN A 127 12.33 9.90 17.68
C GLN A 127 12.83 8.53 18.16
N LYS A 128 12.54 8.14 19.40
CA LYS A 128 12.91 6.83 19.95
C LYS A 128 12.26 5.70 19.15
N LEU A 129 10.96 5.80 18.88
CA LEU A 129 10.25 4.79 18.09
C LEU A 129 10.75 4.75 16.63
N VAL A 130 11.00 5.91 16.02
CA VAL A 130 11.60 5.96 14.67
C VAL A 130 12.97 5.28 14.64
N GLN A 131 13.81 5.53 15.65
CA GLN A 131 15.12 4.90 15.75
C GLN A 131 15.01 3.38 15.95
N GLU A 132 14.04 2.91 16.73
CA GLU A 132 13.80 1.48 16.93
C GLU A 132 13.51 0.75 15.60
N LEU A 133 12.69 1.33 14.71
CA LEU A 133 12.45 0.74 13.39
C LEU A 133 13.72 0.70 12.52
N VAL A 134 14.59 1.70 12.65
CA VAL A 134 15.88 1.73 11.95
C VAL A 134 16.80 0.64 12.48
N ASP A 135 16.89 0.50 13.81
CA ASP A 135 17.73 -0.49 14.48
C ASP A 135 17.27 -1.93 14.17
N ARG A 136 15.97 -2.12 13.94
CA ARG A 136 15.35 -3.38 13.48
C ARG A 136 15.45 -3.62 11.97
N ASP A 137 16.10 -2.74 11.21
CA ASP A 137 16.17 -2.75 9.73
C ASP A 137 14.79 -2.81 9.04
N MET A 138 13.79 -2.19 9.67
CA MET A 138 12.40 -2.09 9.18
C MET A 138 12.10 -0.74 8.54
N LEU A 139 13.00 0.24 8.69
CA LEU A 139 12.85 1.59 8.13
C LEU A 139 14.18 2.11 7.62
N TYR A 140 14.18 2.61 6.38
CA TYR A 140 15.27 3.42 5.85
C TYR A 140 14.77 4.52 4.92
N GLN A 141 15.68 5.41 4.52
CA GLN A 141 15.44 6.46 3.54
C GLN A 141 15.95 6.02 2.17
N ASP A 142 15.15 6.14 1.11
CA ASP A 142 15.63 5.91 -0.26
C ASP A 142 16.34 7.15 -0.87
N ASP A 143 16.97 6.97 -2.03
CA ASP A 143 17.72 8.01 -2.74
C ASP A 143 16.89 9.24 -3.15
N ILE A 144 15.55 9.12 -3.18
CA ILE A 144 14.63 10.22 -3.50
C ILE A 144 13.89 10.72 -2.25
N ASN A 145 14.42 10.40 -1.06
CA ASN A 145 14.02 10.85 0.25
C ASN A 145 12.68 10.31 0.77
N ASN A 146 12.19 9.17 0.30
CA ASN A 146 11.01 8.52 0.86
C ASN A 146 11.35 7.70 2.11
N CYS A 147 10.35 7.46 2.96
CA CYS A 147 10.42 6.37 3.93
C CYS A 147 10.17 5.05 3.21
N VAL A 148 11.06 4.08 3.35
CA VAL A 148 10.80 2.69 2.95
C VAL A 148 10.65 1.86 4.20
N PHE A 149 9.45 1.33 4.40
CA PHE A 149 9.11 0.42 5.49
C PHE A 149 9.17 -1.01 4.98
N VAL A 150 9.93 -1.88 5.65
CA VAL A 150 10.21 -3.25 5.21
C VAL A 150 9.72 -4.25 6.26
N SER A 151 9.03 -5.28 5.79
CA SER A 151 8.67 -6.47 6.54
C SER A 151 9.54 -7.64 6.09
N ARG A 152 9.99 -8.44 7.05
CA ARG A 152 10.86 -9.59 6.82
C ARG A 152 10.19 -10.83 7.42
N ASN A 153 10.38 -11.98 6.77
CA ASN A 153 9.95 -13.27 7.31
C ASN A 153 10.92 -13.76 8.40
N GLU A 154 10.67 -14.94 8.95
CA GLU A 154 11.47 -15.55 10.02
C GLU A 154 12.93 -15.83 9.61
N GLU A 155 13.18 -15.99 8.31
CA GLU A 155 14.51 -16.16 7.73
C GLU A 155 15.23 -14.82 7.49
N ASN A 156 14.65 -13.71 7.95
CA ASN A 156 15.14 -12.34 7.76
C ASN A 156 15.16 -11.88 6.28
N VAL A 157 14.44 -12.57 5.41
CA VAL A 157 14.28 -12.22 4.00
C VAL A 157 13.18 -11.17 3.87
N ALA A 158 13.46 -10.09 3.13
CA ALA A 158 12.46 -9.05 2.87
C ALA A 158 11.35 -9.60 1.96
N VAL A 159 10.11 -9.58 2.46
CA VAL A 159 8.92 -10.15 1.79
C VAL A 159 7.91 -9.09 1.41
N PHE A 160 7.90 -7.96 2.12
CA PHE A 160 7.02 -6.84 1.83
C PHE A 160 7.75 -5.52 2.08
N ALA A 161 7.48 -4.52 1.24
CA ALA A 161 7.90 -3.15 1.52
C ALA A 161 6.90 -2.14 0.98
N THR A 162 6.62 -1.11 1.78
CA THR A 162 5.77 0.02 1.39
C THR A 162 6.54 1.32 1.52
N ILE A 163 6.32 2.22 0.56
CA ILE A 163 7.03 3.47 0.43
C ILE A 163 6.09 4.62 0.73
N ARG A 164 6.54 5.54 1.57
CA ARG A 164 5.83 6.77 1.92
C ARG A 164 6.66 7.99 1.56
N GLY A 165 6.12 8.85 0.71
CA GLY A 165 6.76 10.12 0.38
C GLY A 165 6.87 11.04 1.59
N THR A 166 8.01 11.70 1.75
CA THR A 166 8.27 12.67 2.84
C THR A 166 7.81 14.09 2.49
N ASN A 167 7.44 14.33 1.23
CA ASN A 167 6.92 15.62 0.79
C ASN A 167 5.50 15.84 1.35
N THR A 168 5.31 16.91 2.10
CA THR A 168 4.03 17.25 2.74
C THR A 168 3.04 17.96 1.82
N TYR A 169 3.50 18.52 0.69
CA TYR A 169 2.64 19.19 -0.28
C TYR A 169 1.95 18.22 -1.24
N LYS A 170 2.60 17.09 -1.55
CA LYS A 170 2.07 16.05 -2.44
C LYS A 170 2.22 14.68 -1.80
N ARG A 171 1.10 14.15 -1.30
CA ARG A 171 1.03 12.79 -0.76
C ARG A 171 1.38 11.78 -1.86
N TRP A 172 2.33 10.90 -1.55
CA TRP A 172 2.63 9.72 -2.37
C TRP A 172 2.82 8.51 -1.44
N VAL A 173 2.23 7.39 -1.84
CA VAL A 173 2.32 6.09 -1.18
C VAL A 173 2.29 5.02 -2.26
N GLY A 174 3.06 3.95 -2.08
CA GLY A 174 3.05 2.82 -2.99
C GLY A 174 3.86 1.66 -2.45
N ASP A 175 3.49 0.45 -2.85
CA ASP A 175 4.18 -0.77 -2.45
C ASP A 175 5.26 -1.14 -3.46
N VAL A 176 6.29 -1.84 -3.00
CA VAL A 176 7.39 -2.32 -3.82
C VAL A 176 6.93 -3.48 -4.71
N SER A 177 7.51 -3.59 -5.91
CA SER A 177 7.22 -4.72 -6.81
C SER A 177 7.70 -6.03 -6.19
N GLY A 178 6.85 -7.06 -6.24
CA GLY A 178 7.13 -8.37 -5.64
C GLY A 178 6.73 -8.51 -4.17
N CYS A 179 5.94 -7.57 -3.62
CA CYS A 179 5.38 -7.68 -2.28
C CYS A 179 4.51 -8.93 -2.11
N ASP A 180 4.79 -9.70 -1.07
CA ASP A 180 3.88 -10.67 -0.50
C ASP A 180 2.89 -9.93 0.42
N TYR A 181 1.65 -9.80 -0.05
CA TYR A 181 0.62 -9.05 0.65
C TYR A 181 0.02 -9.80 1.84
N SER A 182 0.20 -11.13 1.93
CA SER A 182 -0.18 -11.92 3.12
C SER A 182 0.65 -11.51 4.35
N HIS A 183 1.91 -11.13 4.15
CA HIS A 183 2.73 -10.57 5.23
C HIS A 183 2.35 -9.13 5.55
N SER A 184 2.14 -8.31 4.51
CA SER A 184 2.03 -6.84 4.64
C SER A 184 3.16 -6.26 5.51
N PHE A 185 3.02 -5.03 6.03
CA PHE A 185 4.00 -4.52 7.00
C PHE A 185 3.63 -5.02 8.39
N PHE A 186 4.51 -5.84 8.97
CA PHE A 186 4.28 -6.48 10.25
C PHE A 186 5.42 -6.23 11.22
N ILE A 187 5.09 -5.80 12.44
CA ILE A 187 6.01 -5.65 13.57
C ILE A 187 5.70 -6.76 14.57
N ASP A 188 6.59 -7.74 14.62
CA ASP A 188 6.56 -8.79 15.63
C ASP A 188 7.29 -8.33 16.90
N ASN A 189 6.61 -8.37 18.04
CA ASN A 189 7.17 -8.13 19.36
C ASN A 189 7.05 -9.39 20.26
N GLY A 190 6.62 -10.53 19.71
CA GLY A 190 6.36 -11.76 20.44
C GLY A 190 5.17 -11.63 21.42
N ALA A 191 4.22 -10.74 21.13
CA ALA A 191 3.07 -10.48 21.99
C ALA A 191 1.87 -11.37 21.61
N ASP A 192 0.99 -11.62 22.59
CA ASP A 192 -0.28 -12.33 22.41
C ASP A 192 -1.44 -11.41 21.97
N LYS A 193 -1.14 -10.15 21.66
CA LYS A 193 -2.10 -9.16 21.18
C LYS A 193 -1.69 -8.63 19.82
N LEU A 194 -2.67 -8.45 18.93
CA LEU A 194 -2.45 -7.89 17.60
C LEU A 194 -3.19 -6.56 17.46
N VAL A 195 -2.51 -5.55 16.96
CA VAL A 195 -3.13 -4.31 16.49
C VAL A 195 -3.11 -4.31 14.97
N VAL A 196 -4.28 -4.18 14.34
CA VAL A 196 -4.41 -4.05 12.89
C VAL A 196 -4.73 -2.60 12.57
N ALA A 197 -3.84 -1.91 11.85
CA ALA A 197 -3.99 -0.51 11.47
C ALA A 197 -4.12 -0.35 9.94
N GLU A 198 -4.79 0.72 9.51
CA GLU A 198 -5.00 0.97 8.07
C GLU A 198 -3.70 1.28 7.32
N SER A 199 -2.71 1.87 8.00
CA SER A 199 -1.41 2.18 7.40
C SER A 199 -0.27 2.10 8.41
N VAL A 200 0.96 2.06 7.91
CA VAL A 200 2.16 2.05 8.75
C VAL A 200 2.22 3.30 9.64
N ILE A 201 1.81 4.46 9.13
CA ILE A 201 1.83 5.69 9.94
C ILE A 201 0.83 5.60 11.10
N ASP A 202 -0.30 4.94 10.91
CA ASP A 202 -1.32 4.77 11.95
C ASP A 202 -0.88 3.76 12.99
N ALA A 203 -0.27 2.64 12.58
CA ALA A 203 0.37 1.68 13.49
C ALA A 203 1.41 2.36 14.38
N LEU A 204 2.34 3.12 13.79
CA LEU A 204 3.36 3.85 14.55
C LEU A 204 2.77 4.93 15.46
N SER A 205 1.69 5.57 15.03
CA SER A 205 1.02 6.59 15.84
C SER A 205 0.31 5.96 17.04
N PHE A 206 -0.33 4.81 16.85
CA PHE A 206 -0.90 4.00 17.93
C PHE A 206 0.18 3.60 18.94
N MET A 207 1.32 3.06 18.49
CA MET A 207 2.45 2.69 19.34
C MET A 207 2.90 3.85 20.24
N ASP A 208 3.09 5.05 19.67
CA ASP A 208 3.51 6.23 20.43
C ASP A 208 2.42 6.71 21.40
N VAL A 209 1.14 6.71 20.98
CA VAL A 209 0.05 7.08 21.88
C VAL A 209 -0.07 6.10 23.06
N MET A 210 0.07 4.79 22.84
CA MET A 210 0.06 3.79 23.92
C MET A 210 1.20 4.02 24.90
N ASN A 211 2.43 4.22 24.41
CA ASN A 211 3.57 4.54 25.27
C ASN A 211 3.31 5.79 26.12
N GLN A 212 2.72 6.83 25.53
CA GLN A 212 2.37 8.06 26.27
C GLN A 212 1.28 7.87 27.31
N ARG A 213 0.42 6.86 27.15
CA ARG A 213 -0.60 6.44 28.12
C ARG A 213 -0.05 5.48 29.19
N GLY A 214 1.24 5.15 29.15
CA GLY A 214 1.88 4.21 30.06
C GLY A 214 1.74 2.73 29.66
N ASN A 215 1.13 2.46 28.51
CA ASN A 215 1.04 1.10 27.96
C ASN A 215 2.25 0.84 27.08
N ASN A 216 3.06 -0.16 27.44
CA ASN A 216 4.22 -0.53 26.66
C ASN A 216 3.79 -1.05 25.28
N HIS A 217 4.18 -0.38 24.21
CA HIS A 217 3.87 -0.79 22.84
C HIS A 217 4.40 -2.20 22.50
N LEU A 218 5.44 -2.70 23.19
CA LEU A 218 5.94 -4.07 23.01
C LEU A 218 4.94 -5.14 23.46
N ASN A 219 3.86 -4.78 24.16
CA ASN A 219 2.79 -5.71 24.54
C ASN A 219 1.84 -6.04 23.39
N TYR A 220 2.14 -5.59 22.17
CA TYR A 220 1.34 -5.82 20.98
C TYR A 220 2.25 -6.12 19.78
N ASN A 221 1.79 -6.99 18.89
CA ASN A 221 2.25 -7.08 17.51
C ASN A 221 1.44 -6.07 16.67
N TYR A 222 1.98 -5.64 15.54
CA TYR A 222 1.33 -4.63 14.69
C TYR A 222 1.29 -5.07 13.24
N LEU A 223 0.09 -5.16 12.67
CA LEU A 223 -0.15 -5.37 11.25
C LEU A 223 -0.66 -4.08 10.62
N ALA A 224 0.10 -3.51 9.68
CA ALA A 224 -0.35 -2.38 8.88
C ALA A 224 -0.81 -2.86 7.50
N LEU A 225 -2.07 -2.58 7.18
CA LEU A 225 -2.71 -3.02 5.95
C LEU A 225 -2.22 -2.23 4.72
N SER A 226 -2.37 -2.85 3.55
CA SER A 226 -1.99 -2.29 2.24
C SER A 226 -3.20 -2.10 1.33
N GLY A 227 -4.25 -1.48 1.89
CA GLY A 227 -5.54 -1.28 1.23
C GLY A 227 -6.57 -2.39 1.52
N THR A 228 -7.83 -2.09 1.20
CA THR A 228 -8.99 -2.87 1.64
C THR A 228 -9.07 -4.27 1.05
N GLY A 229 -8.68 -4.46 -0.21
CA GLY A 229 -8.83 -5.74 -0.91
C GLY A 229 -7.88 -6.87 -0.46
N LYS A 230 -6.93 -6.56 0.44
CA LYS A 230 -5.86 -7.47 0.87
C LYS A 230 -5.84 -7.69 2.37
N ALA A 231 -6.75 -7.03 3.09
CA ALA A 231 -6.79 -7.07 4.55
C ALA A 231 -7.06 -8.47 5.09
N LYS A 232 -8.01 -9.17 4.47
CA LYS A 232 -8.44 -10.50 4.88
C LYS A 232 -7.29 -11.51 4.87
N GLU A 233 -6.63 -11.65 3.71
CA GLU A 233 -5.51 -12.57 3.51
C GLU A 233 -4.37 -12.29 4.51
N ALA A 234 -4.04 -11.02 4.74
CA ALA A 234 -2.98 -10.66 5.68
C ALA A 234 -3.34 -11.00 7.14
N ILE A 235 -4.57 -10.74 7.54
CA ILE A 235 -5.05 -11.07 8.88
C ILE A 235 -5.08 -12.59 9.06
N GLU A 236 -5.69 -13.34 8.13
CA GLU A 236 -5.75 -14.80 8.17
C GLU A 236 -4.34 -15.40 8.34
N TYR A 237 -3.37 -14.96 7.52
CA TYR A 237 -1.98 -15.41 7.59
C TYR A 237 -1.36 -15.26 8.98
N HIS A 238 -1.49 -14.07 9.60
CA HIS A 238 -0.92 -13.82 10.92
C HIS A 238 -1.66 -14.55 12.04
N LEU A 239 -2.99 -14.69 11.95
CA LEU A 239 -3.80 -15.46 12.92
C LEU A 239 -3.58 -16.98 12.84
N GLU A 240 -3.05 -17.49 11.75
CA GLU A 240 -2.63 -18.88 11.62
C GLU A 240 -1.24 -19.14 12.21
N LYS A 241 -0.33 -18.16 12.10
CA LYS A 241 1.04 -18.29 12.61
C LYS A 241 1.13 -18.19 14.11
N GLU A 242 0.40 -17.27 14.72
CA GLU A 242 0.49 -16.97 16.14
C GLU A 242 -0.84 -17.10 16.85
N LYS A 243 -0.79 -17.47 18.13
CA LYS A 243 -1.99 -17.57 18.96
C LYS A 243 -2.22 -16.25 19.68
N TYR A 244 -3.06 -15.41 19.09
CA TYR A 244 -3.51 -14.17 19.71
C TYR A 244 -4.68 -14.41 20.67
N GLY A 245 -4.68 -13.71 21.81
CA GLY A 245 -5.83 -13.62 22.71
C GLY A 245 -6.72 -12.40 22.42
N GLU A 246 -6.16 -11.36 21.81
CA GLU A 246 -6.85 -10.09 21.53
C GLU A 246 -6.41 -9.50 20.19
N VAL A 247 -7.37 -9.02 19.40
CA VAL A 247 -7.14 -8.26 18.17
C VAL A 247 -7.84 -6.90 18.27
N LEU A 248 -7.06 -5.83 18.18
CA LEU A 248 -7.54 -4.45 18.15
C LEU A 248 -7.54 -3.95 16.71
N LEU A 249 -8.72 -3.63 16.16
CA LEU A 249 -8.87 -3.06 14.83
C LEU A 249 -8.86 -1.53 14.92
N ALA A 250 -7.75 -0.93 14.52
CA ALA A 250 -7.43 0.50 14.59
C ALA A 250 -7.42 1.13 13.18
N LEU A 251 -8.54 1.00 12.45
CA LEU A 251 -8.72 1.48 11.07
C LEU A 251 -9.28 2.91 11.00
N ASP A 252 -9.37 3.54 9.82
CA ASP A 252 -9.93 4.90 9.76
C ASP A 252 -11.38 4.97 10.26
N SER A 253 -11.72 6.05 10.96
CA SER A 253 -13.08 6.32 11.48
C SER A 253 -14.07 6.81 10.41
N ASP A 254 -13.65 6.83 9.15
CA ASP A 254 -14.52 7.18 8.03
C ASP A 254 -15.41 6.00 7.60
N ASN A 255 -16.30 6.24 6.64
CA ASN A 255 -17.26 5.21 6.21
C ASN A 255 -16.58 3.97 5.59
N GLY A 256 -15.39 4.13 5.00
CA GLY A 256 -14.64 3.02 4.42
C GLY A 256 -14.02 2.16 5.52
N GLY A 257 -13.29 2.79 6.44
CA GLY A 257 -12.66 2.09 7.55
C GLY A 257 -13.69 1.43 8.48
N LYS A 258 -14.81 2.09 8.82
CA LYS A 258 -15.90 1.48 9.62
C LYS A 258 -16.51 0.23 8.99
N ARG A 259 -16.70 0.24 7.66
CA ARG A 259 -17.19 -0.95 6.95
C ARG A 259 -16.18 -2.09 7.01
N MET A 260 -14.91 -1.78 6.78
CA MET A 260 -13.82 -2.75 6.88
C MET A 260 -13.72 -3.32 8.31
N THR A 261 -13.81 -2.49 9.34
CA THR A 261 -13.82 -2.94 10.74
C THR A 261 -14.95 -3.94 10.97
N ALA A 262 -16.19 -3.61 10.58
CA ALA A 262 -17.33 -4.51 10.75
C ALA A 262 -17.17 -5.84 9.99
N GLU A 263 -16.61 -5.79 8.78
CA GLU A 263 -16.29 -6.96 7.97
C GLU A 263 -15.24 -7.85 8.65
N MET A 264 -14.14 -7.26 9.11
CA MET A 264 -13.05 -7.99 9.77
C MET A 264 -13.45 -8.52 11.14
N VAL A 265 -14.24 -7.79 11.94
CA VAL A 265 -14.82 -8.32 13.18
C VAL A 265 -15.63 -9.58 12.91
N SER A 266 -16.53 -9.52 11.92
CA SER A 266 -17.40 -10.66 11.58
C SER A 266 -16.56 -11.84 11.11
N HIS A 267 -15.58 -11.58 10.25
CA HIS A 267 -14.72 -12.59 9.68
C HIS A 267 -13.81 -13.26 10.73
N ILE A 268 -13.13 -12.49 11.59
CA ILE A 268 -12.27 -13.04 12.66
C ILE A 268 -13.10 -13.89 13.64
N ASN A 269 -14.29 -13.43 14.02
CA ASN A 269 -15.19 -14.21 14.88
C ASN A 269 -15.65 -15.52 14.23
N GLU A 270 -15.74 -15.58 12.89
CA GLU A 270 -16.09 -16.80 12.16
C GLU A 270 -14.94 -17.81 12.17
N ILE A 271 -13.70 -17.37 11.94
CA ILE A 271 -12.54 -18.28 11.80
C ILE A 271 -11.82 -18.59 13.11
N LYS A 272 -11.88 -17.68 14.09
CA LYS A 272 -11.15 -17.72 15.37
C LYS A 272 -12.03 -17.14 16.51
N PRO A 273 -13.17 -17.77 16.84
CA PRO A 273 -14.14 -17.26 17.83
C PRO A 273 -13.57 -17.11 19.25
N GLU A 274 -12.42 -17.72 19.55
CA GLU A 274 -11.71 -17.59 20.82
C GLU A 274 -10.97 -16.25 20.99
N ILE A 275 -10.76 -15.50 19.91
CA ILE A 275 -10.03 -14.22 19.93
C ILE A 275 -10.98 -13.10 20.32
N ASN A 276 -10.60 -12.29 21.32
CA ASN A 276 -11.32 -11.06 21.62
C ASN A 276 -11.00 -9.99 20.55
N VAL A 277 -11.91 -9.79 19.59
CA VAL A 277 -11.77 -8.77 18.56
C VAL A 277 -12.60 -7.52 18.89
N SER A 278 -11.98 -6.33 18.80
CA SER A 278 -12.68 -5.07 19.07
C SER A 278 -12.26 -3.94 18.12
N ASP A 279 -13.21 -3.04 17.85
CA ASP A 279 -12.93 -1.75 17.22
C ASP A 279 -12.20 -0.84 18.22
N TYR A 280 -11.03 -0.33 17.84
CA TYR A 280 -10.16 0.46 18.71
C TYR A 280 -9.69 1.72 17.99
N ASN A 281 -10.62 2.65 17.81
CA ASN A 281 -10.41 3.92 17.13
C ASN A 281 -10.44 5.12 18.08
N PRO A 282 -9.72 6.21 17.75
CA PRO A 282 -9.80 7.43 18.52
C PRO A 282 -11.21 8.03 18.41
N GLU A 283 -11.82 8.37 19.56
CA GLU A 283 -13.23 8.82 19.61
C GLU A 283 -13.55 10.04 18.74
N ILE A 284 -12.60 10.96 18.59
CA ILE A 284 -12.82 12.28 17.99
C ILE A 284 -12.08 12.44 16.65
N TYR A 285 -11.01 11.68 16.43
CA TYR A 285 -10.09 11.88 15.31
C TYR A 285 -10.35 10.89 14.19
N LYS A 286 -9.99 11.24 12.95
CA LYS A 286 -10.20 10.35 11.81
C LYS A 286 -9.32 9.10 11.92
N ASP A 287 -8.08 9.28 12.34
CA ASP A 287 -7.07 8.23 12.46
C ASP A 287 -6.15 8.45 13.68
N TRP A 288 -5.29 7.47 13.98
CA TRP A 288 -4.37 7.54 15.12
C TRP A 288 -3.27 8.59 14.94
N ASN A 289 -2.92 8.97 13.70
CA ASN A 289 -1.94 10.01 13.45
C ASN A 289 -2.48 11.40 13.79
N GLU A 290 -3.71 11.71 13.40
CA GLU A 290 -4.42 12.92 13.79
C GLU A 290 -4.51 13.02 15.32
N ALA A 291 -4.87 11.92 15.99
CA ALA A 291 -4.92 11.85 17.45
C ALA A 291 -3.56 12.16 18.09
N LEU A 292 -2.48 11.56 17.59
CA LEU A 292 -1.12 11.80 18.09
C LEU A 292 -0.68 13.26 17.90
N VAL A 293 -0.93 13.83 16.71
CA VAL A 293 -0.58 15.22 16.40
C VAL A 293 -1.30 16.18 17.35
N ALA A 294 -2.61 15.98 17.57
CA ALA A 294 -3.40 16.79 18.48
C ALA A 294 -2.86 16.74 19.92
N VAL A 295 -2.55 15.54 20.45
CA VAL A 295 -1.96 15.37 21.78
C VAL A 295 -0.65 16.17 21.94
N LYS A 296 0.20 16.18 20.91
CA LYS A 296 1.46 16.94 20.95
C LYS A 296 1.25 18.45 20.86
N GLN A 297 0.25 18.91 20.10
CA GLN A 297 -0.08 20.33 19.99
C GLN A 297 -0.59 20.87 21.33
N THR A 298 -1.57 20.20 21.95
CA THR A 298 -2.09 20.60 23.26
C THR A 298 -1.00 20.62 24.34
N LYS A 299 -0.08 19.66 24.34
CA LYS A 299 1.07 19.67 25.27
C LYS A 299 1.97 20.90 25.06
N LYS A 300 2.24 21.29 23.81
CA LYS A 300 3.06 22.48 23.51
C LYS A 300 2.37 23.78 23.92
N GLU A 301 1.06 23.88 23.72
CA GLU A 301 0.27 25.04 24.13
C GLU A 301 0.30 25.23 25.64
N ARG A 302 0.03 24.17 26.41
CA ARG A 302 0.10 24.21 27.88
C ARG A 302 1.48 24.60 28.42
N ILE A 303 2.55 24.17 27.76
CA ILE A 303 3.92 24.58 28.13
C ILE A 303 4.11 26.07 27.87
N LYS A 304 3.68 26.58 26.71
CA LYS A 304 3.78 28.01 26.39
C LYS A 304 2.96 28.88 27.34
N GLU A 305 1.76 28.45 27.71
CA GLU A 305 0.91 29.15 28.68
C GLU A 305 1.61 29.23 30.05
N ARG A 306 2.12 28.10 30.55
CA ARG A 306 2.87 28.08 31.82
C ARG A 306 4.13 28.95 31.78
N ASP A 307 4.87 28.92 30.69
CA ASP A 307 6.10 29.71 30.55
C ASP A 307 5.82 31.21 30.35
N ALA A 308 4.58 31.60 30.01
CA ALA A 308 4.14 32.99 29.92
C ALA A 308 3.62 33.57 31.25
N GLU A 309 3.36 32.71 32.25
CA GLU A 309 2.93 33.09 33.60
C GLU A 309 4.10 33.29 34.59
N ILE A 310 5.34 33.05 34.16
CA ILE A 310 6.60 33.20 34.92
C ILE A 310 7.38 34.42 34.40
#